data_AF-A0A2V7JT31-F1
#
_entry.id   AF-A0A2V7JT31-F1
#
_cell.length_a   1.000
_cell.length_b   1.000
_cell.length_c   1.000
_cell.angle_alpha   90.00
_cell.angle_beta   90.00
_cell.angle_gamma   90.00
#
_symmetry.space_group_name_H-M   'P 1'
#
loop_
_entity.id
_entity.type
_entity.pdbx_description
1 polymer ?
#
loop_
_entity_poly.entity_id
_entity_poly.type
_entity_poly.pdbx_seq_one_letter_code
_entity_poly.pdbx_strand_id
1 'polypeptide(L)'
;MQDEVEPGGTPESTPEDPTQNPKSVPRRRVYKWARWTTIERDLRREKGPLLAGVDEVGRGPIAGPVVACAVIMPPETRAIAGVDDSKRLTHVQRVRLAAKIRERAVAFALGAASVREIDRINIYQASVLAMRRALGRLKVTPDHVVIDGRAMRTLPIPHTAVVHGDARCFSIACASILAKVTRDLLMTRLGQRYPHYIWGDNAGYTTRAHVAGLASYGITPHHRKSFCRISDLLLELEHLSEMEENEQRALDDVGVPDEDDLDDDMIADADLVIEYLEEGPGREL
;
A
#
# COMPACT_ATOMS: atom_id res chain seq x y z
N MET A 1 -32.21 -47.17 -64.33
CA MET A 1 -31.25 -47.91 -65.15
C MET A 1 -29.92 -47.23 -64.91
N GLN A 2 -29.22 -47.61 -63.84
CA GLN A 2 -28.16 -48.64 -63.85
C GLN A 2 -27.06 -48.26 -64.84
N ASP A 3 -25.89 -47.87 -64.32
CA ASP A 3 -24.72 -48.75 -64.34
C ASP A 3 -23.64 -48.25 -63.34
N GLU A 4 -23.13 -49.21 -62.56
CA GLU A 4 -21.96 -49.14 -61.69
C GLU A 4 -20.69 -49.48 -62.49
N VAL A 5 -19.55 -48.84 -62.20
CA VAL A 5 -18.19 -49.46 -62.21
C VAL A 5 -17.24 -48.63 -61.30
N GLU A 6 -16.77 -49.22 -60.20
CA GLU A 6 -15.57 -48.86 -59.39
C GLU A 6 -14.28 -49.49 -60.00
N PRO A 7 -13.02 -49.34 -59.50
CA PRO A 7 -12.50 -48.67 -58.29
C PRO A 7 -11.19 -47.85 -58.52
N GLY A 8 -10.66 -47.20 -57.47
CA GLY A 8 -9.21 -47.06 -57.33
C GLY A 8 -8.68 -45.76 -56.71
N GLY A 9 -7.96 -45.91 -55.60
CA GLY A 9 -6.92 -44.96 -55.18
C GLY A 9 -7.23 -44.12 -53.95
N THR A 10 -6.92 -44.66 -52.78
CA THR A 10 -6.73 -43.93 -51.52
C THR A 10 -5.64 -42.86 -51.66
N PRO A 11 -5.86 -41.58 -51.27
CA PRO A 11 -4.80 -40.71 -50.81
C PRO A 11 -4.72 -40.81 -49.29
N GLU A 12 -3.70 -41.57 -48.87
CA GLU A 12 -2.93 -41.48 -47.63
C GLU A 12 -3.32 -40.32 -46.68
N SER A 13 -3.89 -40.67 -45.53
CA SER A 13 -4.07 -39.79 -44.38
C SER A 13 -2.70 -39.33 -43.87
N THR A 14 -2.40 -38.04 -44.00
CA THR A 14 -1.27 -37.44 -43.29
C THR A 14 -1.56 -37.51 -41.78
N PRO A 15 -0.63 -38.01 -40.95
CA PRO A 15 -0.86 -38.05 -39.51
C PRO A 15 -0.92 -36.63 -38.96
N GLU A 16 -2.06 -36.26 -38.37
CA GLU A 16 -2.22 -35.03 -37.62
C GLU A 16 -1.22 -35.02 -36.46
N ASP A 17 -0.35 -34.01 -36.44
CA ASP A 17 0.60 -33.74 -35.36
C ASP A 17 -0.18 -33.47 -34.05
N PRO A 18 -0.02 -34.29 -33.00
CA PRO A 18 -0.80 -34.19 -31.77
C PRO A 18 -0.36 -33.04 -30.84
N THR A 19 0.47 -32.10 -31.32
CA THR A 19 1.04 -31.04 -30.46
C THR A 19 0.41 -29.66 -30.59
N GLN A 20 -0.72 -29.52 -31.30
CA GLN A 20 -1.47 -28.25 -31.30
C GLN A 20 -2.34 -28.09 -30.05
N ASN A 21 -1.69 -27.72 -28.95
CA ASN A 21 -2.35 -27.22 -27.74
C ASN A 21 -3.25 -26.02 -28.12
N PRO A 22 -4.58 -26.10 -27.97
CA PRO A 22 -5.46 -25.02 -28.39
C PRO A 22 -5.11 -23.77 -27.58
N LYS A 23 -4.62 -22.74 -28.29
CA LYS A 23 -4.31 -21.42 -27.73
C LYS A 23 -5.46 -20.99 -26.83
N SER A 24 -5.23 -21.01 -25.52
CA SER A 24 -6.22 -20.68 -24.50
C SER A 24 -6.81 -19.31 -24.85
N VAL A 25 -8.07 -19.29 -25.25
CA VAL A 25 -8.80 -18.04 -25.45
C VAL A 25 -8.70 -17.25 -24.15
N PRO A 26 -8.15 -16.02 -24.15
CA PRO A 26 -7.99 -15.26 -22.91
C PRO A 26 -9.38 -15.06 -22.31
N ARG A 27 -9.60 -15.65 -21.13
CA ARG A 27 -10.86 -15.55 -20.39
C ARG A 27 -11.29 -14.08 -20.36
N ARG A 28 -12.48 -13.80 -20.90
CA ARG A 28 -13.05 -12.45 -20.97
C ARG A 28 -13.07 -11.88 -19.55
N ARG A 29 -12.17 -10.94 -19.25
CA ARG A 29 -12.06 -10.33 -17.92
C ARG A 29 -13.40 -9.67 -17.58
N VAL A 30 -14.12 -10.24 -16.62
CA VAL A 30 -15.34 -9.64 -16.07
C VAL A 30 -14.91 -8.51 -15.15
N TYR A 31 -15.05 -7.27 -15.62
CA TYR A 31 -14.78 -6.10 -14.79
C TYR A 31 -15.89 -5.94 -13.75
N LYS A 32 -15.51 -5.63 -12.51
CA LYS A 32 -16.44 -5.41 -11.40
C LYS A 32 -17.53 -4.39 -11.72
N TRP A 33 -17.18 -3.34 -12.46
CA TRP A 33 -18.10 -2.26 -12.83
C TRP A 33 -18.38 -2.27 -14.33
N ALA A 34 -19.54 -2.79 -14.71
CA ALA A 34 -20.09 -2.57 -16.06
C ALA A 34 -21.03 -1.34 -16.10
N ARG A 35 -21.64 -1.00 -14.96
CA ARG A 35 -22.61 0.08 -14.75
C ARG A 35 -22.41 0.69 -13.35
N TRP A 36 -23.02 1.84 -13.10
CA TRP A 36 -23.12 2.44 -11.78
C TRP A 36 -23.71 1.47 -10.76
N THR A 37 -23.25 1.56 -9.52
CA THR A 37 -23.77 0.75 -8.42
C THR A 37 -25.20 1.15 -8.07
N THR A 38 -25.97 0.22 -7.49
CA THR A 38 -27.34 0.52 -7.05
C THR A 38 -27.36 1.70 -6.08
N ILE A 39 -26.40 1.76 -5.15
CA ILE A 39 -26.24 2.86 -4.18
C ILE A 39 -26.09 4.21 -4.91
N GLU A 40 -25.17 4.30 -5.87
CA GLU A 40 -24.94 5.57 -6.58
C GLU A 40 -26.12 5.95 -7.47
N ARG A 41 -26.82 4.97 -8.06
CA ARG A 41 -28.04 5.23 -8.83
C ARG A 41 -29.16 5.79 -7.97
N ASP A 42 -29.38 5.20 -6.79
CA ASP A 42 -30.41 5.65 -5.86
C ASP A 42 -30.09 7.05 -5.32
N LEU A 43 -28.84 7.30 -4.93
CA LEU A 43 -28.40 8.62 -4.49
C LEU A 43 -28.53 9.67 -5.60
N ARG A 44 -28.20 9.33 -6.85
CA ARG A 44 -28.37 10.29 -7.97
C ARG A 44 -29.83 10.62 -8.25
N ARG A 45 -30.74 9.66 -8.07
CA ARG A 45 -32.18 9.88 -8.21
C ARG A 45 -32.73 10.75 -7.07
N GLU A 46 -32.28 10.51 -5.84
CA GLU A 46 -32.81 11.18 -4.65
C GLU A 46 -32.19 12.55 -4.40
N LYS A 47 -30.88 12.69 -4.61
CA LYS A 47 -30.11 13.88 -4.20
C LYS A 47 -29.66 14.75 -5.36
N GLY A 48 -29.58 14.21 -6.58
CA GLY A 48 -29.16 14.94 -7.77
C GLY A 48 -28.04 14.26 -8.55
N PRO A 49 -27.87 14.62 -9.83
CA PRO A 49 -27.01 13.90 -10.76
C PRO A 49 -25.51 14.01 -10.45
N LEU A 50 -25.02 14.98 -9.70
CA LEU A 50 -23.59 15.20 -9.43
C LEU A 50 -23.19 14.67 -8.05
N LEU A 51 -22.84 13.39 -7.99
CA LEU A 51 -22.33 12.74 -6.79
C LEU A 51 -20.79 12.88 -6.71
N ALA A 52 -20.28 13.41 -5.59
CA ALA A 52 -18.86 13.38 -5.26
C ALA A 52 -18.53 12.15 -4.41
N GLY A 53 -17.73 11.22 -4.95
CA GLY A 53 -17.10 10.16 -4.17
C GLY A 53 -15.85 10.67 -3.47
N VAL A 54 -15.68 10.31 -2.20
CA VAL A 54 -14.56 10.76 -1.37
C VAL A 54 -13.92 9.58 -0.65
N ASP A 55 -12.60 9.52 -0.65
CA ASP A 55 -11.81 8.56 0.11
C ASP A 55 -10.48 9.17 0.57
N GLU A 56 -9.91 8.64 1.64
CA GLU A 56 -8.64 9.02 2.20
C GLU A 56 -7.62 7.88 2.29
N VAL A 57 -6.34 8.23 2.12
CA VAL A 57 -5.21 7.30 2.26
C VAL A 57 -4.19 7.84 3.25
N GLY A 58 -3.50 6.92 3.91
CA GLY A 58 -2.42 7.28 4.83
C GLY A 58 -2.86 7.51 6.26
N ARG A 59 -3.94 6.87 6.73
CA ARG A 59 -4.31 6.95 8.16
C ARG A 59 -3.40 6.16 9.08
N GLY A 60 -3.02 4.94 8.69
CA GLY A 60 -2.19 4.03 9.50
C GLY A 60 -0.68 4.30 9.55
N PRO A 61 -0.01 4.81 8.50
CA PRO A 61 1.43 5.08 8.50
C PRO A 61 1.90 5.93 9.68
N ILE A 62 3.11 5.66 10.18
CA ILE A 62 3.75 6.47 11.22
C ILE A 62 4.43 7.72 10.66
N ALA A 63 4.59 7.80 9.33
CA ALA A 63 5.17 8.95 8.64
C ALA A 63 4.32 9.46 7.46
N GLY A 64 4.50 10.74 7.15
CA GLY A 64 3.89 11.43 6.01
C GLY A 64 2.44 11.89 6.27
N PRO A 65 1.83 12.59 5.29
CA PRO A 65 0.50 13.17 5.44
C PRO A 65 -0.62 12.12 5.30
N VAL A 66 -1.83 12.53 5.68
CA VAL A 66 -3.09 11.93 5.20
C VAL A 66 -3.55 12.72 3.97
N VAL A 67 -3.97 12.01 2.93
CA VAL A 67 -4.41 12.61 1.64
C VAL A 67 -5.80 12.10 1.33
N ALA A 68 -6.72 12.99 1.03
CA ALA A 68 -8.06 12.67 0.56
C ALA A 68 -8.24 13.17 -0.88
N CYS A 69 -9.10 12.48 -1.63
CA CYS A 69 -9.55 12.92 -2.94
C CYS A 69 -11.08 13.00 -2.95
N ALA A 70 -11.62 14.03 -3.59
CA ALA A 70 -13.01 14.09 -3.98
C ALA A 70 -13.09 14.02 -5.51
N VAL A 71 -13.98 13.19 -6.06
CA VAL A 71 -14.15 13.03 -7.51
C VAL A 71 -15.63 12.97 -7.88
N ILE A 72 -16.00 13.75 -8.88
CA ILE A 72 -17.32 13.73 -9.51
C ILE A 72 -17.16 13.09 -10.88
N MET A 73 -17.81 11.95 -11.06
CA MET A 73 -17.82 11.22 -12.32
C MET A 73 -19.13 11.48 -13.09
N PRO A 74 -19.10 11.56 -14.43
CA PRO A 74 -20.28 11.93 -15.20
C PRO A 74 -21.42 10.89 -15.03
N PRO A 75 -22.64 11.31 -14.66
CA PRO A 75 -23.74 10.41 -14.28
C PRO A 75 -24.15 9.42 -15.36
N GLU A 76 -24.03 9.81 -16.64
CA GLU A 76 -24.54 9.03 -17.77
C GLU A 76 -23.45 8.27 -18.53
N THR A 77 -22.32 8.01 -17.86
CA THR A 77 -21.19 7.31 -18.48
C THR A 77 -21.00 5.90 -17.94
N ARG A 78 -20.55 4.97 -18.81
CA ARG A 78 -20.13 3.63 -18.35
C ARG A 78 -18.97 3.75 -17.37
N ALA A 79 -18.90 2.87 -16.37
CA ALA A 79 -17.74 2.81 -15.49
C ALA A 79 -16.43 2.58 -16.27
N ILE A 80 -15.31 3.09 -15.74
CA ILE A 80 -13.99 2.84 -16.32
C ILE A 80 -13.60 1.40 -16.02
N ALA A 81 -13.39 0.60 -17.06
CA ALA A 81 -13.00 -0.79 -16.93
C ALA A 81 -11.68 -0.93 -16.14
N GLY A 82 -11.68 -1.81 -15.15
CA GLY A 82 -10.52 -2.11 -14.32
C GLY A 82 -10.38 -1.26 -13.06
N VAL A 83 -11.21 -0.24 -12.85
CA VAL A 83 -11.33 0.40 -11.53
C VAL A 83 -11.84 -0.64 -10.53
N ASP A 84 -11.19 -0.73 -9.38
CA ASP A 84 -11.56 -1.56 -8.23
C ASP A 84 -10.89 -0.93 -6.99
N ASP A 85 -11.00 -1.59 -5.84
CA ASP A 85 -10.24 -1.25 -4.62
C ASP A 85 -8.76 -1.03 -4.97
N SER A 86 -8.24 0.14 -4.60
CA SER A 86 -6.87 0.56 -4.91
C SER A 86 -5.81 -0.41 -4.36
N LYS A 87 -6.10 -1.13 -3.27
CA LYS A 87 -5.21 -2.11 -2.63
C LYS A 87 -5.10 -3.40 -3.47
N ARG A 88 -6.10 -3.69 -4.30
CA ARG A 88 -6.12 -4.86 -5.21
C ARG A 88 -5.41 -4.62 -6.53
N LEU A 89 -5.04 -3.36 -6.81
CA LEU A 89 -4.41 -2.94 -8.05
C LEU A 89 -2.89 -2.81 -7.86
N THR A 90 -2.14 -3.19 -8.88
CA THR A 90 -0.68 -2.93 -8.90
C THR A 90 -0.41 -1.43 -9.07
N HIS A 91 0.80 -0.97 -8.73
CA HIS A 91 1.19 0.43 -8.92
C HIS A 91 0.97 0.90 -10.37
N VAL A 92 1.43 0.12 -11.35
CA VAL A 92 1.26 0.41 -12.79
C VAL A 92 -0.22 0.52 -13.17
N GLN A 93 -1.06 -0.39 -12.68
CA GLN A 93 -2.51 -0.33 -12.90
C GLN A 93 -3.12 0.93 -12.30
N ARG A 94 -2.76 1.28 -11.06
CA ARG A 94 -3.25 2.49 -10.39
C ARG A 94 -2.87 3.75 -11.14
N VAL A 95 -1.61 3.90 -11.57
CA VAL A 95 -1.15 5.08 -12.33
C VAL A 95 -1.91 5.22 -13.65
N ARG A 96 -2.05 4.11 -14.41
CA ARG A 96 -2.83 4.10 -15.65
C ARG A 96 -4.30 4.47 -15.43
N LEU A 97 -4.93 3.93 -14.37
CA LEU A 97 -6.32 4.23 -14.04
C LEU A 97 -6.48 5.66 -13.55
N ALA A 98 -5.55 6.18 -12.75
CA ALA A 98 -5.56 7.56 -12.29
C ALA A 98 -5.57 8.55 -13.46
N ALA A 99 -4.77 8.32 -14.50
CA ALA A 99 -4.79 9.15 -15.71
C ALA A 99 -6.18 9.15 -16.38
N LYS A 100 -6.78 7.97 -16.58
CA LYS A 100 -8.12 7.83 -17.16
C LYS A 100 -9.23 8.46 -16.30
N ILE A 101 -9.13 8.34 -14.98
CA ILE A 101 -10.08 8.94 -14.05
C ILE A 101 -10.01 10.47 -14.16
N ARG A 102 -8.81 11.05 -14.17
CA ARG A 102 -8.62 12.51 -14.30
C ARG A 102 -9.15 13.04 -15.62
N GLU A 103 -8.93 12.32 -16.71
CA GLU A 103 -9.41 12.68 -18.05
C GLU A 103 -10.94 12.70 -18.12
N ARG A 104 -11.60 11.75 -17.44
CA ARG A 104 -13.05 11.53 -17.56
C ARG A 104 -13.88 12.18 -16.46
N ALA A 105 -13.28 12.53 -15.33
CA ALA A 105 -13.97 13.15 -14.21
C ALA A 105 -14.51 14.52 -14.63
N VAL A 106 -15.73 14.84 -14.20
CA VAL A 106 -16.31 16.19 -14.34
C VAL A 106 -15.48 17.17 -13.51
N ALA A 107 -15.15 16.77 -12.29
CA ALA A 107 -14.24 17.50 -11.42
C ALA A 107 -13.58 16.51 -10.46
N PHE A 108 -12.34 16.81 -10.08
CA PHE A 108 -11.70 16.17 -8.93
C PHE A 108 -10.81 17.17 -8.22
N ALA A 109 -10.56 16.92 -6.95
CA ALA A 109 -9.65 17.73 -6.17
C ALA A 109 -9.03 16.91 -5.05
N LEU A 110 -7.80 17.30 -4.70
CA LEU A 110 -7.02 16.68 -3.64
C LEU A 110 -6.96 17.60 -2.42
N GLY A 111 -7.09 17.01 -1.25
CA GLY A 111 -6.85 17.63 0.04
C GLY A 111 -5.86 16.81 0.84
N ALA A 112 -5.07 17.46 1.67
CA ALA A 112 -4.12 16.78 2.55
C ALA A 112 -4.09 17.46 3.91
N ALA A 113 -3.77 16.70 4.95
CA ALA A 113 -3.36 17.22 6.24
C ALA A 113 -1.95 16.75 6.55
N SER A 114 -1.10 17.70 6.90
CA SER A 114 0.31 17.49 7.21
C SER A 114 0.50 16.74 8.53
N VAL A 115 1.72 16.24 8.75
CA VAL A 115 2.11 15.58 10.01
C VAL A 115 1.90 16.51 11.20
N ARG A 116 2.30 17.78 11.09
CA ARG A 116 2.06 18.80 12.12
C ARG A 116 0.57 18.99 12.44
N GLU A 117 -0.29 18.90 11.44
CA GLU A 117 -1.74 18.96 11.67
C GLU A 117 -2.23 17.68 12.33
N ILE A 118 -1.81 16.50 11.86
CA ILE A 118 -2.14 15.22 12.49
C ILE A 118 -1.78 15.22 13.98
N ASP A 119 -0.57 15.65 14.32
CA ASP A 119 -0.13 15.69 15.72
C ASP A 119 -0.95 16.70 16.55
N ARG A 120 -1.40 17.82 15.95
CA ARG A 120 -2.18 18.85 16.64
C ARG A 120 -3.65 18.49 16.85
N ILE A 121 -4.29 17.88 15.85
CA ILE A 121 -5.75 17.68 15.84
C ILE A 121 -6.17 16.21 15.84
N ASN A 122 -5.21 15.27 15.97
CA ASN A 122 -5.38 13.83 15.82
C ASN A 122 -5.71 13.35 14.39
N ILE A 123 -5.53 12.05 14.15
CA ILE A 123 -5.70 11.44 12.81
C ILE A 123 -7.14 11.48 12.29
N TYR A 124 -8.14 11.41 13.19
CA TYR A 124 -9.54 11.47 12.79
C TYR A 124 -9.88 12.86 12.24
N GLN A 125 -9.55 13.93 12.97
CA GLN A 125 -9.83 15.29 12.50
C GLN A 125 -8.92 15.70 11.33
N ALA A 126 -7.69 15.19 11.27
CA ALA A 126 -6.82 15.39 10.10
C ALA A 126 -7.40 14.76 8.83
N SER A 127 -8.05 13.59 8.95
CA SER A 127 -8.77 12.96 7.83
C SER A 127 -9.97 13.82 7.39
N VAL A 128 -10.78 14.29 8.35
CA VAL A 128 -11.90 15.22 8.09
C VAL A 128 -11.39 16.52 7.42
N LEU A 129 -10.28 17.07 7.90
CA LEU A 129 -9.65 18.27 7.34
C LEU A 129 -9.19 18.03 5.89
N ALA A 130 -8.57 16.89 5.61
CA ALA A 130 -8.17 16.51 4.26
C ALA A 130 -9.38 16.39 3.33
N MET A 131 -10.46 15.72 3.76
CA MET A 131 -11.70 15.61 2.99
C MET A 131 -12.34 16.98 2.74
N ARG A 132 -12.44 17.82 3.77
CA ARG A 132 -12.96 19.20 3.65
C ARG A 132 -12.15 20.03 2.65
N ARG A 133 -10.82 19.89 2.66
CA ARG A 133 -9.93 20.54 1.68
C ARG A 133 -10.15 20.01 0.26
N ALA A 134 -10.35 18.70 0.10
CA ALA A 134 -10.62 18.12 -1.20
C ALA A 134 -11.96 18.64 -1.75
N LEU A 135 -13.03 18.56 -0.96
CA LEU A 135 -14.37 19.03 -1.35
C LEU A 135 -14.40 20.54 -1.63
N GLY A 136 -13.80 21.36 -0.76
CA GLY A 136 -13.74 22.81 -0.94
C GLY A 136 -12.88 23.30 -2.12
N ARG A 137 -12.11 22.41 -2.76
CA ARG A 137 -11.30 22.71 -3.96
C ARG A 137 -11.93 22.18 -5.24
N LEU A 138 -13.06 21.47 -5.17
CA LEU A 138 -13.79 21.07 -6.37
C LEU A 138 -14.22 22.32 -7.13
N LYS A 139 -13.99 22.32 -8.45
CA LYS A 139 -14.44 23.40 -9.35
C LYS A 139 -15.94 23.35 -9.62
N VAL A 140 -16.58 22.25 -9.25
CA VAL A 140 -18.00 21.96 -9.46
C VAL A 140 -18.57 21.56 -8.12
N THR A 141 -19.64 22.23 -7.69
CA THR A 141 -20.37 21.88 -6.47
C THR A 141 -21.14 20.58 -6.71
N PRO A 142 -20.91 19.53 -5.90
CA PRO A 142 -21.72 18.31 -5.99
C PRO A 142 -23.11 18.53 -5.40
N ASP A 143 -24.09 17.80 -5.93
CA ASP A 143 -25.44 17.72 -5.34
C ASP A 143 -25.42 16.91 -4.03
N HIS A 144 -24.53 15.90 -3.96
CA HIS A 144 -24.35 15.09 -2.76
C HIS A 144 -22.97 14.49 -2.65
N VAL A 145 -22.55 14.18 -1.42
CA VAL A 145 -21.26 13.57 -1.11
C VAL A 145 -21.47 12.14 -0.61
N VAL A 146 -20.67 11.20 -1.13
CA VAL A 146 -20.56 9.85 -0.60
C VAL A 146 -19.11 9.58 -0.16
N ILE A 147 -18.93 9.08 1.07
CA ILE A 147 -17.61 8.86 1.67
C ILE A 147 -17.38 7.38 1.97
N ASP A 148 -16.13 6.92 1.93
CA ASP A 148 -15.76 5.59 2.43
C ASP A 148 -15.86 5.52 3.96
N GLY A 149 -16.27 4.36 4.47
CA GLY A 149 -16.26 4.04 5.88
C GLY A 149 -17.51 4.51 6.64
N ARG A 150 -17.28 5.01 7.86
CA ARG A 150 -18.35 5.42 8.79
C ARG A 150 -18.59 6.92 8.68
N ALA A 151 -19.81 7.34 9.05
CA ALA A 151 -20.19 8.75 9.06
C ALA A 151 -19.19 9.60 9.89
N MET A 152 -18.69 10.67 9.27
CA MET A 152 -17.77 11.60 9.91
C MET A 152 -18.57 12.74 10.52
N ARG A 153 -18.90 12.61 11.81
CA ARG A 153 -19.73 13.58 12.54
C ARG A 153 -19.22 15.02 12.48
N THR A 154 -17.90 15.21 12.38
CA THR A 154 -17.27 16.54 12.33
C THR A 154 -17.07 17.07 10.91
N LEU A 155 -17.45 16.32 9.86
CA LEU A 155 -17.47 16.82 8.50
C LEU A 155 -18.75 17.66 8.30
N PRO A 156 -18.65 19.00 8.15
CA PRO A 156 -19.82 19.89 8.16
C PRO A 156 -20.57 19.91 6.81
N ILE A 157 -20.43 18.85 6.01
CA ILE A 157 -21.02 18.72 4.67
C ILE A 157 -21.98 17.53 4.73
N PRO A 158 -23.26 17.68 4.33
CA PRO A 158 -24.18 16.55 4.24
C PRO A 158 -23.59 15.45 3.37
N HIS A 159 -23.55 14.22 3.89
CA HIS A 159 -22.94 13.09 3.21
C HIS A 159 -23.61 11.77 3.57
N THR A 160 -23.48 10.80 2.67
CA THR A 160 -23.77 9.40 2.94
C THR A 160 -22.46 8.66 3.14
N ALA A 161 -22.30 7.96 4.26
CA ALA A 161 -21.15 7.11 4.50
C ALA A 161 -21.48 5.66 4.11
N VAL A 162 -20.57 5.03 3.36
CA VAL A 162 -20.71 3.65 2.91
C VAL A 162 -19.54 2.84 3.41
N VAL A 163 -19.82 1.87 4.30
CA VAL A 163 -18.80 0.93 4.78
C VAL A 163 -18.30 0.09 3.61
N HIS A 164 -16.98 0.05 3.40
CA HIS A 164 -16.33 -0.52 2.22
C HIS A 164 -16.83 0.14 0.92
N GLY A 165 -16.94 1.46 0.95
CA GLY A 165 -17.41 2.30 -0.14
C GLY A 165 -16.52 2.19 -1.38
N ASP A 166 -15.20 2.05 -1.23
CA ASP A 166 -14.27 1.77 -2.33
C ASP A 166 -14.63 0.48 -3.10
N ALA A 167 -15.17 -0.51 -2.39
CA ALA A 167 -15.64 -1.75 -2.96
C ALA A 167 -17.09 -1.71 -3.44
N ARG A 168 -17.87 -0.69 -3.08
CA ARG A 168 -19.34 -0.63 -3.27
C ARG A 168 -19.84 0.59 -4.05
N CYS A 169 -18.98 1.58 -4.30
CA CYS A 169 -19.29 2.80 -5.03
C CYS A 169 -18.14 3.11 -5.98
N PHE A 170 -18.44 3.25 -7.26
CA PHE A 170 -17.44 3.49 -8.30
C PHE A 170 -16.74 4.84 -8.12
N SER A 171 -17.48 5.89 -7.73
CA SER A 171 -16.90 7.21 -7.44
C SER A 171 -15.92 7.17 -6.27
N ILE A 172 -16.22 6.44 -5.19
CA ILE A 172 -15.29 6.25 -4.06
C ILE A 172 -14.06 5.46 -4.51
N ALA A 173 -14.23 4.40 -5.30
CA ALA A 173 -13.10 3.66 -5.88
C ALA A 173 -12.19 4.55 -6.75
N CYS A 174 -12.78 5.49 -7.50
CA CYS A 174 -12.00 6.46 -8.26
C CYS A 174 -11.22 7.41 -7.35
N ALA A 175 -11.85 7.90 -6.27
CA ALA A 175 -11.21 8.74 -5.28
C ALA A 175 -10.04 8.02 -4.58
N SER A 176 -10.23 6.76 -4.19
CA SER A 176 -9.21 5.94 -3.52
C SER A 176 -7.96 5.79 -4.38
N ILE A 177 -8.12 5.52 -5.68
CA ILE A 177 -7.02 5.41 -6.64
C ILE A 177 -6.27 6.74 -6.76
N LEU A 178 -6.98 7.86 -6.95
CA LEU A 178 -6.35 9.18 -7.08
C LEU A 178 -5.62 9.59 -5.80
N ALA A 179 -6.20 9.36 -4.64
CA ALA A 179 -5.60 9.63 -3.35
C ALA A 179 -4.35 8.77 -3.15
N LYS A 180 -4.44 7.46 -3.41
CA LYS A 180 -3.32 6.50 -3.29
C LYS A 180 -2.14 6.85 -4.18
N VAL A 181 -2.38 7.09 -5.48
CA VAL A 181 -1.31 7.47 -6.42
C VAL A 181 -0.63 8.77 -6.00
N THR A 182 -1.43 9.74 -5.54
CA THR A 182 -0.88 11.03 -5.07
C THR A 182 -0.03 10.85 -3.82
N ARG A 183 -0.53 10.11 -2.82
CA ARG A 183 0.20 9.89 -1.57
C ARG A 183 1.48 9.09 -1.80
N ASP A 184 1.42 8.03 -2.61
CA ASP A 184 2.60 7.21 -2.92
C ASP A 184 3.69 8.09 -3.56
N LEU A 185 3.34 8.95 -4.52
CA LEU A 185 4.29 9.90 -5.12
C LEU A 185 4.90 10.87 -4.09
N LEU A 186 4.11 11.36 -3.13
CA LEU A 186 4.63 12.21 -2.04
C LEU A 186 5.61 11.43 -1.16
N MET A 187 5.31 10.17 -0.83
CA MET A 187 6.22 9.34 -0.03
C MET A 187 7.50 8.97 -0.79
N THR A 188 7.43 8.72 -2.11
CA THR A 188 8.61 8.53 -2.95
C THR A 188 9.51 9.76 -2.94
N ARG A 189 8.94 10.96 -3.11
CA ARG A 189 9.70 12.22 -3.03
C ARG A 189 10.30 12.46 -1.66
N LEU A 190 9.58 12.13 -0.59
CA LEU A 190 10.11 12.19 0.76
C LEU A 190 11.24 11.17 0.96
N GLY A 191 11.12 9.95 0.42
CA GLY A 191 12.16 8.94 0.45
C GLY A 191 13.44 9.37 -0.26
N GLN A 192 13.36 10.14 -1.34
CA GLN A 192 14.54 10.73 -1.98
C GLN A 192 15.26 11.72 -1.06
N ARG A 193 14.52 12.49 -0.25
CA ARG A 193 15.08 13.46 0.70
C ARG A 193 15.58 12.83 1.99
N TYR A 194 14.97 11.71 2.40
CA TYR A 194 15.30 10.97 3.60
C TYR A 194 15.49 9.47 3.24
N PRO A 195 16.62 9.13 2.60
CA PRO A 195 16.81 7.80 2.01
C PRO A 195 16.80 6.67 3.05
N HIS A 196 17.26 6.93 4.27
CA HIS A 196 17.41 5.93 5.34
C HIS A 196 16.10 5.27 5.77
N TYR A 197 14.94 5.86 5.49
CA TYR A 197 13.64 5.33 5.91
C TYR A 197 12.90 4.57 4.81
N ILE A 198 13.42 4.52 3.58
CA ILE A 198 12.89 3.72 2.45
C ILE A 198 11.39 4.00 2.18
N TRP A 199 10.97 5.26 2.34
CA TRP A 199 9.57 5.66 2.21
C TRP A 199 8.98 5.52 0.80
N GLY A 200 9.84 5.40 -0.22
CA GLY A 200 9.40 5.07 -1.58
C GLY A 200 8.69 3.72 -1.66
N ASP A 201 9.10 2.75 -0.84
CA ASP A 201 8.57 1.39 -0.89
C ASP A 201 7.55 1.15 0.24
N ASN A 202 7.88 1.55 1.46
CA ASN A 202 7.02 1.29 2.61
C ASN A 202 5.92 2.35 2.82
N ALA A 203 5.92 3.45 2.04
CA ALA A 203 4.95 4.54 2.13
C ALA A 203 4.70 5.10 3.55
N GLY A 204 5.71 5.02 4.43
CA GLY A 204 5.67 5.49 5.83
C GLY A 204 5.05 4.50 6.81
N TYR A 205 4.72 3.27 6.39
CA TYR A 205 4.31 2.20 7.31
C TYR A 205 5.51 1.65 8.09
N THR A 206 5.26 1.08 9.26
CA THR A 206 6.27 0.55 10.18
C THR A 206 6.84 -0.78 9.68
N THR A 207 7.64 -0.76 8.62
CA THR A 207 8.38 -1.95 8.15
C THR A 207 9.73 -2.06 8.85
N ARG A 208 10.37 -3.24 8.79
CA ARG A 208 11.73 -3.45 9.33
C ARG A 208 12.73 -2.40 8.83
N ALA A 209 12.71 -2.09 7.53
CA ALA A 209 13.57 -1.07 6.95
C ALA A 209 13.31 0.35 7.51
N HIS A 210 12.04 0.68 7.79
CA HIS A 210 11.70 1.96 8.40
C HIS A 210 12.17 2.04 9.85
N VAL A 211 12.01 0.95 10.62
CA VAL A 211 12.49 0.86 12.00
C VAL A 211 14.02 0.93 12.07
N ALA A 212 14.73 0.26 11.16
CA ALA A 212 16.19 0.37 11.06
C ALA A 212 16.62 1.83 10.78
N GLY A 213 15.93 2.53 9.87
CA GLY A 213 16.17 3.96 9.64
C GLY A 213 15.92 4.83 10.88
N LEU A 214 14.90 4.51 11.67
CA LEU A 214 14.62 5.19 12.94
C LEU A 214 15.71 4.94 13.98
N ALA A 215 16.20 3.70 14.09
CA ALA A 215 17.29 3.33 15.00
C ALA A 215 18.56 4.12 14.70
N SER A 216 18.98 4.15 13.42
CA SER A 216 20.26 4.75 13.05
C SER A 216 20.22 6.27 12.86
N TYR A 217 19.07 6.86 12.53
CA TYR A 217 18.97 8.29 12.15
C TYR A 217 17.92 9.08 12.94
N GLY A 218 17.22 8.44 13.89
CA GLY A 218 16.18 9.06 14.68
C GLY A 218 14.94 9.48 13.88
N ILE A 219 14.05 10.23 14.52
CA ILE A 219 12.83 10.76 13.89
C ILE A 219 13.12 12.02 13.05
N THR A 220 12.16 12.33 12.18
CA THR A 220 12.18 13.53 11.32
C THR A 220 10.90 14.35 11.52
N PRO A 221 10.82 15.58 10.98
CA PRO A 221 9.57 16.35 10.98
C PRO A 221 8.39 15.68 10.24
N HIS A 222 8.65 14.59 9.51
CA HIS A 222 7.62 13.83 8.80
C HIS A 222 7.13 12.60 9.57
N HIS A 223 7.65 12.32 10.77
CA HIS A 223 7.14 11.30 11.67
C HIS A 223 6.04 11.87 12.58
N ARG A 224 4.96 11.11 12.77
CA ARG A 224 3.77 11.49 13.54
C ARG A 224 4.00 11.20 15.02
N LYS A 225 4.55 12.18 15.73
CA LYS A 225 4.96 12.01 17.13
C LYS A 225 3.79 11.66 18.05
N SER A 226 2.56 12.02 17.68
CA SER A 226 1.37 11.72 18.46
C SER A 226 0.88 10.27 18.32
N PHE A 227 1.50 9.44 17.48
CA PHE A 227 1.11 8.03 17.33
C PHE A 227 1.83 7.21 18.40
N CYS A 228 1.09 6.46 19.22
CA CYS A 228 1.68 5.62 20.28
C CYS A 228 2.80 4.73 19.74
N ARG A 229 2.62 4.16 18.55
CA ARG A 229 3.64 3.31 17.92
C ARG A 229 4.98 4.00 17.72
N ILE A 230 5.03 5.31 17.49
CA ILE A 230 6.30 6.06 17.42
C ILE A 230 6.93 6.13 18.81
N SER A 231 6.14 6.46 19.84
CA SER A 231 6.62 6.52 21.22
C SER A 231 7.14 5.16 21.69
N ASP A 232 6.40 4.08 21.43
CA ASP A 232 6.80 2.71 21.79
C ASP A 232 8.12 2.33 21.12
N LEU A 233 8.26 2.62 19.81
CA LEU A 233 9.50 2.35 19.07
C LEU A 233 10.70 3.14 19.62
N LEU A 234 10.49 4.39 20.03
CA LEU A 234 11.58 5.19 20.59
C LEU A 234 12.05 4.63 21.94
N LEU A 235 11.12 4.22 22.81
CA LEU A 235 11.44 3.56 24.08
C LEU A 235 12.13 2.20 23.86
N GLU A 236 11.66 1.40 22.90
CA GLU A 236 12.28 0.14 22.51
C GLU A 236 13.73 0.35 22.05
N LEU A 237 13.99 1.38 21.25
CA LEU A 237 15.32 1.69 20.72
C LEU A 237 16.28 2.26 21.79
N GLU A 238 15.78 3.13 22.67
CA GLU A 238 16.54 3.65 23.81
C GLU A 238 16.99 2.49 24.72
N HIS A 239 16.09 1.56 25.04
CA HIS A 239 16.42 0.40 25.87
C HIS A 239 17.47 -0.52 25.24
N LEU A 240 17.37 -0.76 23.93
CA LEU A 240 18.37 -1.55 23.20
C LEU A 240 19.75 -0.89 23.23
N SER A 241 19.82 0.44 23.01
CA SER A 241 21.10 1.15 23.10
C SER A 241 21.72 1.11 24.50
N GLU A 242 20.91 1.22 25.56
CA GLU A 242 21.39 1.09 26.94
C GLU A 242 21.90 -0.32 27.25
N MET A 243 21.25 -1.35 26.72
CA MET A 243 21.69 -2.74 26.88
C MET A 243 23.02 -2.99 26.17
N GLU A 244 23.17 -2.52 24.93
CA GLU A 244 24.41 -2.65 24.15
C GLU A 244 25.57 -1.90 24.83
N GLU A 245 25.33 -0.69 25.34
CA GLU A 245 26.33 0.06 26.11
C GLU A 245 26.73 -0.65 27.41
N ASN A 246 25.77 -1.25 28.12
CA ASN A 246 26.05 -1.98 29.36
C ASN A 246 26.80 -3.29 29.11
N GLU A 247 26.46 -4.01 28.03
CA GLU A 247 27.16 -5.23 27.61
C GLU A 247 28.61 -4.90 27.22
N GLN A 248 28.82 -3.83 26.46
CA GLN A 248 30.17 -3.38 26.10
C GLN A 248 30.99 -2.98 27.34
N ARG A 249 30.39 -2.24 28.29
CA ARG A 249 31.07 -1.91 29.56
C ARG A 249 31.42 -3.15 30.37
N ALA A 250 30.53 -4.14 30.42
CA ALA A 250 30.81 -5.39 31.13
C ALA A 250 31.98 -6.16 30.50
N LEU A 251 32.10 -6.16 29.16
CA LEU A 251 33.24 -6.76 28.47
C LEU A 251 34.55 -6.00 28.74
N ASP A 252 34.50 -4.67 28.76
CA ASP A 252 35.67 -3.83 29.04
C ASP A 252 36.16 -3.99 30.50
N ASP A 253 35.25 -4.19 31.48
CA ASP A 253 35.55 -4.32 32.91
C ASP A 253 36.06 -5.72 33.30
N VAL A 254 35.74 -6.75 32.50
CA VAL A 254 36.29 -8.11 32.69
C VAL A 254 37.78 -8.18 32.39
N GLY A 255 38.32 -7.21 31.63
CA GLY A 255 39.73 -7.16 31.22
C GLY A 255 40.03 -8.32 30.26
N VAL A 256 40.40 -8.00 29.02
CA VAL A 256 41.04 -9.02 28.16
C VAL A 256 42.41 -9.27 28.82
N PRO A 257 42.76 -10.52 29.20
CA PRO A 257 44.12 -10.81 29.67
C PRO A 257 45.11 -10.32 28.62
N ASP A 258 46.21 -9.68 29.04
CA ASP A 258 47.28 -9.34 28.11
C ASP A 258 47.75 -10.63 27.42
N GLU A 259 48.13 -10.58 26.12
CA GLU A 259 48.62 -11.77 25.40
C GLU A 259 49.82 -12.45 26.10
N ASP A 260 50.53 -11.70 26.95
CA ASP A 260 51.65 -12.17 27.76
C ASP A 260 51.24 -12.87 29.08
N ASP A 261 49.95 -12.79 29.48
CA ASP A 261 49.38 -13.43 30.68
C ASP A 261 48.66 -14.77 30.36
N LEU A 262 48.68 -15.20 29.10
CA LEU A 262 48.16 -16.50 28.69
C LEU A 262 49.27 -17.55 28.79
N ASP A 263 49.30 -18.29 29.88
CA ASP A 263 50.17 -19.46 30.03
C ASP A 263 49.89 -20.47 28.89
N ASP A 264 50.93 -21.15 28.35
CA ASP A 264 50.83 -22.11 27.24
C ASP A 264 49.72 -23.18 27.45
N ASP A 265 49.37 -23.49 28.70
CA ASP A 265 48.28 -24.41 29.06
C ASP A 265 46.88 -23.84 28.76
N MET A 266 46.66 -22.52 28.86
CA MET A 266 45.36 -21.88 28.58
C MET A 266 45.10 -21.74 27.08
N ILE A 267 46.15 -21.56 26.28
CA ILE A 267 46.06 -21.54 24.81
C ILE A 267 45.75 -22.95 24.28
N ALA A 268 46.38 -23.99 24.84
CA ALA A 268 46.11 -25.37 24.48
C ALA A 268 44.66 -25.79 24.77
N ASP A 269 44.07 -25.35 25.88
CA ASP A 269 42.67 -25.60 26.22
C ASP A 269 41.69 -24.85 25.30
N ALA A 270 42.03 -23.62 24.87
CA ALA A 270 41.23 -22.87 23.91
C ALA A 270 41.26 -23.48 22.50
N ASP A 271 42.44 -23.93 22.04
CA ASP A 271 42.59 -24.62 20.76
C ASP A 271 41.87 -25.98 20.74
N LEU A 272 41.88 -26.73 21.85
CA LEU A 272 41.11 -27.97 22.02
C LEU A 272 39.59 -27.74 21.94
N VAL A 273 39.10 -26.62 22.48
CA VAL A 273 37.67 -26.24 22.41
C VAL A 273 37.28 -25.82 21.00
N ILE A 274 38.15 -25.13 20.27
CA ILE A 274 37.93 -24.75 18.88
C ILE A 274 37.95 -25.99 17.96
N GLU A 275 38.91 -26.91 18.14
CA GLU A 275 38.96 -28.20 17.40
C GLU A 275 37.69 -29.03 17.62
N TYR A 276 37.20 -29.10 18.87
CA TYR A 276 35.97 -29.84 19.20
C TYR A 276 34.70 -29.22 18.59
N LEU A 277 34.68 -27.89 18.40
CA LEU A 277 33.57 -27.18 17.77
C LEU A 277 33.62 -27.23 16.24
N GLU A 278 34.81 -27.32 15.64
CA GLU A 278 35.00 -27.46 14.19
C GLU A 278 34.74 -28.89 13.70
N GLU A 279 35.00 -29.93 14.51
CA GLU A 279 34.74 -31.33 14.12
C GLU A 279 33.27 -31.77 14.29
N GLY A 280 32.47 -31.06 15.08
CA GLY A 280 31.02 -31.27 15.23
C GLY A 280 30.63 -32.60 15.91
N PRO A 281 29.52 -32.65 16.69
CA PRO A 281 29.09 -33.89 17.33
C PRO A 281 28.41 -34.79 16.29
N GLY A 282 29.18 -35.65 15.61
CA GLY A 282 28.62 -36.50 14.57
C GLY A 282 29.57 -37.49 13.90
N ARG A 283 30.24 -38.38 14.65
CA ARG A 283 30.68 -39.69 14.14
C ARG A 283 30.43 -40.82 15.14
N GLU A 284 29.43 -41.62 14.77
CA GLU A 284 28.99 -42.98 15.15
C GLU A 284 29.64 -43.71 16.34
N LEU A 285 28.76 -44.23 17.22
CA LEU A 285 28.49 -45.68 17.37
C LEU A 285 27.03 -45.89 17.82
#